data_AF-A0A383F2V9-F1
#
_entry.id   AF-A0A383F2V9-F1
#
_cell.length_a   1.000
_cell.length_b   1.000
_cell.length_c   1.000
_cell.angle_alpha   90.00
_cell.angle_beta   90.00
_cell.angle_gamma   90.00
#
_symmetry.space_group_name_H-M   'P 1'
#
loop_
_entity.id
_entity.type
_entity.pdbx_description
1 polymer ?
#
loop_
_entity_poly.entity_id
_entity_poly.type
_entity_poly.pdbx_seq_one_letter_code
_entity_poly.pdbx_strand_id
1 'polypeptide(L)'
;HHLYVTPSLLTGTYRHKQKYFLDFLDILRKGAKSDDDKNIFLHYSKELSSNQPSDKTTFLVQTNSEAEKINNKKLKELDTKKTNYIAKIYGDWETAYPNDYKLNFKIGAQVIFIKNDIDKQFVNGNTGVVVGLEKEKVIVELFPFRKKINVYYQVWEKIKYVYDKEEKKLKRETVGSFSQIPLKLGWAITINRSQGLTLNHISIDLSRRFFARGMLYVALSRAKRFQD
;
A
#
# COMPACT_ATOMS: atom_id res chain seq x y z
N HIS A 1 -11.25 -14.54 37.29
CA HIS A 1 -10.47 -13.34 36.91
C HIS A 1 -11.13 -12.68 35.72
N HIS A 2 -11.79 -11.53 35.91
CA HIS A 2 -12.43 -10.80 34.83
C HIS A 2 -11.41 -9.84 34.21
N LEU A 3 -11.10 -10.06 32.93
CA LEU A 3 -10.24 -9.20 32.13
C LEU A 3 -11.03 -7.92 31.80
N TYR A 4 -10.64 -6.80 32.41
CA TYR A 4 -11.18 -5.49 32.07
C TYR A 4 -10.46 -4.96 30.84
N VAL A 5 -11.12 -5.02 29.69
CA VAL A 5 -10.66 -4.35 28.47
C VAL A 5 -11.20 -2.92 28.51
N THR A 6 -10.31 -1.95 28.72
CA THR A 6 -10.66 -0.53 28.62
C THR A 6 -10.36 -0.06 27.19
N PRO A 7 -11.37 0.22 26.36
CA PRO A 7 -11.14 0.72 25.01
C PRO A 7 -10.58 2.15 25.09
N SER A 8 -9.31 2.32 24.74
CA SER A 8 -8.70 3.63 24.54
C SER A 8 -8.85 4.03 23.07
N LEU A 9 -9.76 4.96 22.78
CA LEU A 9 -9.91 5.52 21.44
C LEU A 9 -8.81 6.56 21.20
N LEU A 10 -7.94 6.32 20.24
CA LEU A 10 -7.05 7.35 19.71
C LEU A 10 -7.88 8.33 18.87
N THR A 11 -8.25 9.47 19.45
CA THR A 11 -9.04 10.51 18.79
C THR A 11 -8.19 11.50 17.97
N GLY A 12 -6.87 11.52 18.22
CA GLY A 12 -5.93 12.38 17.51
C GLY A 12 -5.50 11.78 16.18
N THR A 13 -6.13 12.18 15.07
CA THR A 13 -5.53 11.96 13.75
C THR A 13 -4.59 13.13 13.42
N TYR A 14 -3.28 12.94 13.59
CA TYR A 14 -2.25 13.90 13.13
C TYR A 14 -2.18 14.06 11.60
N ARG A 15 -3.11 13.44 10.86
CA ARG A 15 -3.02 13.21 9.41
C ARG A 15 -3.82 14.20 8.56
N HIS A 16 -4.90 14.79 9.07
CA HIS A 16 -5.80 15.64 8.29
C HIS A 16 -6.04 16.98 8.99
N LYS A 17 -5.49 18.07 8.43
CA LYS A 17 -5.67 19.44 8.94
C LYS A 17 -6.89 20.17 8.36
N GLN A 18 -7.67 19.51 7.49
CA GLN A 18 -8.83 20.13 6.82
C GLN A 18 -10.13 19.58 7.43
N LYS A 19 -10.80 20.40 8.26
CA LYS A 19 -12.05 20.06 8.97
C LYS A 19 -13.12 19.49 8.01
N TYR A 20 -13.31 20.13 6.86
CA TYR A 20 -14.34 19.75 5.89
C TYR A 20 -14.13 18.37 5.23
N PHE A 21 -12.89 17.92 5.03
CA PHE A 21 -12.62 16.57 4.53
C PHE A 21 -12.91 15.49 5.58
N LEU A 22 -12.64 15.79 6.85
CA LEU A 22 -13.01 14.92 7.96
C LEU A 22 -14.53 14.79 8.10
N ASP A 23 -15.26 15.88 7.90
CA ASP A 23 -16.73 15.88 7.91
C ASP A 23 -17.28 15.00 6.77
N PHE A 24 -16.73 15.10 5.56
CA PHE A 24 -17.07 14.20 4.44
C PHE A 24 -16.79 12.72 4.75
N LEU A 25 -15.63 12.41 5.34
CA LEU A 25 -15.29 11.05 5.77
C LEU A 25 -16.25 10.54 6.86
N ASP A 26 -16.68 11.40 7.80
CA ASP A 26 -17.63 11.01 8.84
C ASP A 26 -19.04 10.77 8.27
N ILE A 27 -19.48 11.58 7.30
CA ILE A 27 -20.72 11.37 6.55
C ILE A 27 -20.69 10.03 5.81
N LEU A 28 -19.59 9.69 5.14
CA LEU A 28 -19.40 8.39 4.50
C LEU A 28 -19.47 7.21 5.49
N ARG A 29 -19.01 7.42 6.73
CA ARG A 29 -18.98 6.40 7.77
C ARG A 29 -20.34 6.18 8.42
N LYS A 30 -21.05 7.27 8.74
CA LYS A 30 -22.27 7.26 9.56
C LYS A 30 -23.55 7.44 8.75
N GLY A 31 -23.45 7.78 7.48
CA GLY A 31 -24.55 8.24 6.63
C GLY A 31 -24.85 9.72 6.86
N ALA A 32 -25.36 10.40 5.83
CA ALA A 32 -25.86 11.77 5.93
C ALA A 32 -27.13 11.81 6.80
N LYS A 33 -27.15 12.70 7.80
CA LYS A 33 -28.25 12.85 8.77
C LYS A 33 -28.97 14.19 8.66
N SER A 34 -28.43 15.12 7.88
CA SER A 34 -28.99 16.44 7.61
C SER A 34 -28.92 16.79 6.12
N ASP A 35 -29.62 17.84 5.69
CA ASP A 35 -29.48 18.35 4.33
C ASP A 35 -28.12 19.03 4.12
N ASP A 36 -27.51 19.59 5.16
CA ASP A 36 -26.13 20.09 5.12
C ASP A 36 -25.12 18.96 4.84
N ASP A 37 -25.31 17.78 5.45
CA ASP A 37 -24.48 16.60 5.17
C ASP A 37 -24.59 16.17 3.71
N LYS A 38 -25.80 16.22 3.13
CA LYS A 38 -26.02 15.90 1.71
C LYS A 38 -25.31 16.90 0.81
N ASN A 39 -25.37 18.19 1.13
CA ASN A 39 -24.70 19.25 0.38
C ASN A 39 -23.17 19.10 0.42
N ILE A 40 -22.61 18.80 1.59
CA ILE A 40 -21.17 18.48 1.74
C ILE A 40 -20.79 17.26 0.90
N PHE A 41 -21.59 16.19 0.95
CA PHE A 41 -21.34 14.98 0.18
C PHE A 41 -21.38 15.21 -1.34
N LEU A 42 -22.39 15.94 -1.83
CA LEU A 42 -22.57 16.26 -3.25
C LEU A 42 -21.44 17.15 -3.79
N HIS A 43 -21.05 18.17 -3.03
CA HIS A 43 -19.95 19.07 -3.37
C HIS A 43 -18.65 18.29 -3.60
N TYR A 44 -18.25 17.47 -2.62
CA TYR A 44 -17.00 16.71 -2.70
C TYR A 44 -17.06 15.57 -3.72
N SER A 45 -18.21 14.92 -3.89
CA SER A 45 -18.39 13.91 -4.93
C SER A 45 -18.22 14.51 -6.34
N LYS A 46 -18.69 15.74 -6.55
CA LYS A 46 -18.52 16.46 -7.83
C LYS A 46 -17.07 16.86 -8.07
N GLU A 47 -16.37 17.39 -7.07
CA GLU A 47 -14.93 17.69 -7.20
C GLU A 47 -14.11 16.42 -7.50
N LEU A 48 -14.34 15.31 -6.79
CA LEU A 48 -13.62 14.05 -7.04
C LEU A 48 -13.84 13.52 -8.47
N SER A 49 -15.05 13.69 -9.00
CA SER A 49 -15.40 13.24 -10.35
C SER A 49 -14.75 14.07 -11.46
N SER A 50 -14.30 15.28 -11.14
CA SER A 50 -13.67 16.20 -12.11
C SER A 50 -12.16 16.00 -12.26
N ASN A 51 -11.51 15.29 -11.34
CA ASN A 51 -10.08 15.01 -11.38
C ASN A 51 -9.78 13.75 -12.21
N GLN A 52 -9.05 13.90 -13.32
CA GLN A 52 -8.56 12.76 -14.06
C GLN A 52 -7.32 12.15 -13.40
N PRO A 53 -7.20 10.80 -13.35
CA PRO A 53 -5.99 10.15 -12.87
C PRO A 53 -4.77 10.59 -13.68
N SER A 54 -3.68 10.90 -12.98
CA SER A 54 -2.38 11.17 -13.60
C SER A 54 -1.57 9.88 -13.74
N ASP A 55 -0.44 9.95 -14.45
CA ASP A 55 0.51 8.83 -14.54
C ASP A 55 1.17 8.46 -13.20
N LYS A 56 0.97 9.25 -12.15
CA LYS A 56 1.49 8.98 -10.80
C LYS A 56 0.44 8.35 -9.88
N THR A 57 -0.79 8.20 -10.36
CA THR A 57 -1.92 7.76 -9.57
C THR A 57 -1.90 6.25 -9.37
N THR A 58 -2.15 5.80 -8.14
CA THR A 58 -2.36 4.37 -7.83
C THR A 58 -3.85 4.09 -7.70
N PHE A 59 -4.36 3.15 -8.48
CA PHE A 59 -5.74 2.69 -8.42
C PHE A 59 -5.95 1.77 -7.21
N LEU A 60 -6.91 2.10 -6.36
CA LEU A 60 -7.35 1.22 -5.28
C LEU A 60 -8.51 0.36 -5.76
N VAL A 61 -8.28 -0.94 -5.77
CA VAL A 61 -9.24 -1.94 -6.28
C VAL A 61 -9.67 -2.92 -5.20
N GLN A 62 -10.73 -3.69 -5.46
CA GLN A 62 -11.32 -4.54 -4.44
C GLN A 62 -10.61 -5.90 -4.31
N THR A 63 -10.04 -6.42 -5.41
CA THR A 63 -9.47 -7.78 -5.45
C THR A 63 -8.05 -7.81 -5.99
N ASN A 64 -7.26 -8.80 -5.56
CA ASN A 64 -5.89 -8.98 -6.07
C ASN A 64 -5.90 -9.26 -7.59
N SER A 65 -6.86 -10.05 -8.07
CA SER A 65 -6.99 -10.36 -9.50
C SER A 65 -7.20 -9.10 -10.36
N GLU A 66 -7.98 -8.14 -9.88
CA GLU A 66 -8.18 -6.86 -10.57
C GLU A 66 -6.90 -6.02 -10.58
N ALA A 67 -6.20 -5.95 -9.45
CA ALA A 67 -4.92 -5.24 -9.36
C ALA A 67 -3.89 -5.85 -10.33
N GLU A 68 -3.78 -7.17 -10.36
CA GLU A 68 -2.91 -7.90 -11.27
C GLU A 68 -3.26 -7.67 -12.73
N LYS A 69 -4.55 -7.66 -13.09
CA LYS A 69 -4.99 -7.37 -14.47
C LYS A 69 -4.53 -5.98 -14.92
N ILE A 70 -4.77 -4.94 -14.10
CA ILE A 70 -4.36 -3.56 -14.41
C ILE A 70 -2.83 -3.47 -14.50
N ASN A 71 -2.12 -3.98 -13.50
CA ASN A 71 -0.67 -3.94 -13.43
C ASN A 71 -0.02 -4.66 -14.61
N ASN A 72 -0.51 -5.85 -14.99
CA ASN A 72 0.02 -6.62 -16.11
C ASN A 72 -0.29 -5.96 -17.46
N LYS A 73 -1.48 -5.35 -17.62
CA LYS A 73 -1.82 -4.58 -18.81
C LYS A 73 -0.85 -3.40 -18.99
N LYS A 74 -0.70 -2.58 -17.94
CA LYS A 74 0.20 -1.42 -17.94
C LYS A 74 1.67 -1.81 -18.17
N LEU A 75 2.13 -2.91 -17.56
CA LEU A 75 3.49 -3.41 -17.80
C LEU A 75 3.70 -3.86 -19.26
N LYS A 76 2.69 -4.45 -19.91
CA LYS A 76 2.78 -4.86 -21.31
C LYS A 76 2.87 -3.68 -22.28
N GLU A 77 2.20 -2.57 -21.97
CA GLU A 77 2.20 -1.34 -22.77
C GLU A 77 3.59 -0.66 -22.84
N LEU A 78 4.50 -0.95 -21.91
CA LEU A 78 5.85 -0.39 -21.92
C LEU A 78 6.73 -1.07 -22.98
N ASP A 79 7.27 -0.30 -23.93
CA ASP A 79 8.20 -0.77 -24.96
C ASP A 79 9.67 -0.83 -24.46
N THR A 80 9.88 -1.46 -23.30
CA THR A 80 11.22 -1.69 -22.76
C THR A 80 11.42 -3.15 -22.38
N LYS A 81 12.69 -3.57 -22.30
CA LYS A 81 13.04 -4.97 -21.99
C LYS A 81 12.59 -5.36 -20.58
N LYS A 82 11.95 -6.53 -20.48
CA LYS A 82 11.53 -7.11 -19.20
C LYS A 82 12.74 -7.69 -18.46
N THR A 83 12.90 -7.34 -17.19
CA THR A 83 13.89 -7.91 -16.27
C THR A 83 13.17 -8.65 -15.14
N ASN A 84 13.69 -9.81 -14.77
CA ASN A 84 13.08 -10.68 -13.75
C ASN A 84 13.97 -10.74 -12.51
N TYR A 85 13.35 -10.71 -11.33
CA TYR A 85 14.02 -10.89 -10.04
C TYR A 85 13.39 -12.07 -9.31
N ILE A 86 14.20 -13.09 -9.02
CA ILE A 86 13.78 -14.31 -8.33
C ILE A 86 14.16 -14.18 -6.86
N ALA A 87 13.20 -14.50 -5.99
CA ALA A 87 13.40 -14.52 -4.55
C ALA A 87 14.31 -15.69 -4.14
N LYS A 88 15.11 -15.48 -3.09
CA LYS A 88 15.87 -16.54 -2.43
C LYS A 88 15.15 -16.91 -1.14
N ILE A 89 14.93 -18.20 -0.92
CA ILE A 89 14.20 -18.72 0.25
C ILE A 89 15.11 -19.69 0.99
N TYR A 90 15.12 -19.59 2.31
CA TYR A 90 15.81 -20.51 3.20
C TYR A 90 14.89 -20.91 4.36
N GLY A 91 14.97 -22.18 4.78
CA GLY A 91 14.17 -22.71 5.89
C GLY A 91 12.68 -22.82 5.58
N ASP A 92 11.86 -22.81 6.62
CA ASP A 92 10.43 -23.06 6.55
C ASP A 92 9.65 -21.79 6.12
N TRP A 93 9.29 -21.75 4.84
CA TRP A 93 8.30 -20.80 4.30
C TRP A 93 7.18 -21.54 3.58
N GLU A 94 6.02 -21.64 4.24
CA GLU A 94 4.75 -22.00 3.61
C GLU A 94 4.34 -20.97 2.54
N THR A 95 3.33 -21.31 1.73
CA THR A 95 2.87 -20.63 0.50
C THR A 95 2.44 -19.15 0.63
N ALA A 96 2.64 -18.51 1.78
CA ALA A 96 2.30 -17.12 2.07
C ALA A 96 3.55 -16.20 2.15
N TYR A 97 4.27 -16.07 1.04
CA TYR A 97 5.45 -15.19 0.97
C TYR A 97 5.10 -13.71 1.19
N PRO A 98 6.01 -12.91 1.79
CA PRO A 98 5.78 -11.51 2.05
C PRO A 98 5.85 -10.66 0.77
N ASN A 99 6.49 -11.19 -0.28
CA ASN A 99 6.50 -10.62 -1.63
C ASN A 99 6.32 -11.73 -2.67
N ASP A 100 6.13 -11.35 -3.93
CA ASP A 100 6.03 -12.30 -5.03
C ASP A 100 7.39 -12.99 -5.25
N TYR A 101 7.35 -14.30 -5.46
CA TYR A 101 8.56 -15.10 -5.71
C TYR A 101 9.32 -14.62 -6.95
N LYS A 102 8.58 -14.23 -7.99
CA LYS A 102 9.13 -13.68 -9.23
C LYS A 102 8.56 -12.30 -9.50
N LEU A 103 9.39 -11.29 -9.38
CA LEU A 103 9.06 -9.93 -9.82
C LEU A 103 9.47 -9.75 -11.28
N ASN A 104 8.62 -9.05 -12.04
CA ASN A 104 8.90 -8.71 -13.43
C ASN A 104 8.75 -7.20 -13.57
N PHE A 105 9.82 -6.52 -13.97
CA PHE A 105 9.84 -5.07 -14.15
C PHE A 105 10.33 -4.68 -15.55
N LYS A 106 9.96 -3.46 -15.94
CA LYS A 106 10.37 -2.75 -17.15
C LYS A 106 10.72 -1.31 -16.76
N ILE A 107 11.64 -0.68 -17.48
CA ILE A 107 11.88 0.77 -17.29
C ILE A 107 10.56 1.49 -17.64
N GLY A 108 10.15 2.43 -16.79
CA GLY A 108 8.84 3.09 -16.83
C GLY A 108 7.77 2.43 -15.96
N ALA A 109 8.04 1.28 -15.33
CA ALA A 109 7.06 0.65 -14.45
C ALA A 109 6.81 1.46 -13.18
N GLN A 110 5.54 1.74 -12.87
CA GLN A 110 5.17 2.30 -11.58
C GLN A 110 5.25 1.21 -10.52
N VAL A 111 5.89 1.51 -9.40
CA VAL A 111 6.12 0.59 -8.31
C VAL A 111 5.69 1.18 -6.97
N ILE A 112 5.38 0.30 -6.03
CA ILE A 112 5.09 0.61 -4.63
C ILE A 112 6.06 -0.16 -3.74
N PHE A 113 6.58 0.50 -2.72
CA PHE A 113 7.45 -0.09 -1.71
C PHE A 113 6.62 -0.84 -0.68
N ILE A 114 7.03 -2.06 -0.33
CA ILE A 114 6.28 -2.94 0.60
C ILE A 114 7.01 -3.20 1.93
N LYS A 115 8.15 -2.55 2.14
CA LYS A 115 8.97 -2.64 3.36
C LYS A 115 9.53 -1.26 3.70
N ASN A 116 9.80 -1.02 4.98
CA ASN A 116 10.55 0.16 5.40
C ASN A 116 12.04 -0.06 5.17
N ASP A 117 12.71 0.95 4.62
CA ASP A 117 14.16 0.94 4.47
C ASP A 117 14.83 1.16 5.83
N ILE A 118 15.93 0.45 6.08
CA ILE A 118 16.72 0.62 7.31
C ILE A 118 17.36 2.01 7.32
N ASP A 119 17.87 2.44 6.16
CA ASP A 119 18.49 3.76 5.96
C ASP A 119 17.46 4.88 5.79
N LYS A 120 16.16 4.56 5.95
CA LYS A 120 15.02 5.49 5.87
C LYS A 120 14.95 6.27 4.55
N GLN A 121 15.49 5.73 3.45
CA GLN A 121 15.38 6.36 2.14
C GLN A 121 13.97 6.25 1.55
N PHE A 122 13.24 5.22 1.97
CA PHE A 122 11.84 4.98 1.64
C PHE A 122 11.12 4.29 2.80
N VAL A 123 9.80 4.40 2.81
CA VAL A 123 8.91 3.69 3.72
C VAL A 123 7.88 2.89 2.94
N ASN A 124 7.28 1.89 3.61
CA ASN A 124 6.18 1.12 3.05
C ASN A 124 5.06 2.06 2.57
N GLY A 125 4.61 1.86 1.33
CA GLY A 125 3.61 2.68 0.66
C GLY A 125 4.16 3.84 -0.16
N ASN A 126 5.47 4.14 -0.11
CA ASN A 126 6.04 5.05 -1.11
C ASN A 126 5.82 4.50 -2.52
N THR A 127 5.68 5.40 -3.48
CA THR A 127 5.52 5.04 -4.90
C THR A 127 6.59 5.73 -5.72
N GLY A 128 6.86 5.19 -6.90
CA GLY A 128 7.81 5.75 -7.83
C GLY A 128 7.77 5.04 -9.17
N VAL A 129 8.67 5.43 -10.05
CA VAL A 129 8.85 4.84 -11.38
C VAL A 129 10.23 4.21 -11.49
N VAL A 130 10.30 3.02 -12.10
CA VAL A 130 11.56 2.35 -12.41
C VAL A 130 12.30 3.14 -13.50
N VAL A 131 13.49 3.61 -13.21
CA VAL A 131 14.36 4.34 -14.15
C VAL A 131 15.63 3.56 -14.51
N GLY A 132 15.90 2.45 -13.82
CA GLY A 132 17.02 1.57 -14.12
C GLY A 132 16.81 0.17 -13.55
N LEU A 133 17.31 -0.83 -14.27
CA LEU A 133 17.20 -2.25 -13.92
C LEU A 133 18.58 -2.89 -14.02
N GLU A 134 19.09 -3.37 -12.89
CA GLU A 134 20.36 -4.07 -12.81
C GLU A 134 20.17 -5.43 -12.12
N LYS A 135 21.19 -6.29 -12.12
CA LYS A 135 21.10 -7.66 -11.60
C LYS A 135 20.72 -7.73 -10.12
N GLU A 136 21.25 -6.81 -9.31
CA GLU A 136 21.14 -6.86 -7.84
C GLU A 136 20.36 -5.68 -7.24
N LYS A 137 19.88 -4.76 -8.09
CA LYS A 137 19.10 -3.60 -7.65
C LYS A 137 18.15 -3.09 -8.73
N VAL A 138 17.15 -2.34 -8.29
CA VAL A 138 16.25 -1.55 -9.12
C VAL A 138 16.48 -0.08 -8.77
N ILE A 139 16.62 0.78 -9.77
CA ILE A 139 16.72 2.23 -9.56
C ILE A 139 15.32 2.83 -9.70
N VAL A 140 14.83 3.45 -8.64
CA VAL A 140 13.48 4.04 -8.58
C VAL A 140 13.57 5.54 -8.41
N GLU A 141 12.86 6.28 -9.24
CA GLU A 141 12.59 7.70 -9.03
C GLU A 141 11.30 7.84 -8.21
N LEU A 142 11.41 8.37 -6.99
CA LEU A 142 10.31 8.48 -6.03
C LEU A 142 9.32 9.60 -6.40
N PHE A 143 8.03 9.35 -6.17
CA PHE A 143 7.01 10.38 -6.21
C PHE A 143 6.80 11.03 -4.84
N PRO A 144 6.44 12.34 -4.78
CA PRO A 144 6.45 13.32 -5.88
C PRO A 144 7.82 13.98 -6.10
N PHE A 145 8.78 13.76 -5.20
CA PHE A 145 10.01 14.55 -5.07
C PHE A 145 11.10 14.24 -6.11
N ARG A 146 10.90 13.27 -7.00
CA ARG A 146 11.82 12.85 -8.07
C ARG A 146 13.23 12.48 -7.61
N LYS A 147 13.40 12.09 -6.33
CA LYS A 147 14.66 11.55 -5.82
C LYS A 147 14.87 10.15 -6.40
N LYS A 148 16.03 9.91 -7.02
CA LYS A 148 16.44 8.58 -7.47
C LYS A 148 17.12 7.83 -6.32
N ILE A 149 16.72 6.58 -6.12
CA ILE A 149 17.30 5.69 -5.09
C ILE A 149 17.60 4.31 -5.67
N ASN A 150 18.65 3.68 -5.16
CA ASN A 150 18.97 2.29 -5.44
C ASN A 150 18.22 1.39 -4.45
N VAL A 151 17.44 0.45 -4.97
CA VAL A 151 16.64 -0.47 -4.15
C VAL A 151 17.21 -1.88 -4.30
N TYR A 152 17.84 -2.35 -3.23
CA TYR A 152 18.47 -3.67 -3.15
C TYR A 152 17.52 -4.73 -2.61
N TYR A 153 17.96 -5.98 -2.69
CA TYR A 153 17.31 -7.10 -2.02
C TYR A 153 17.21 -6.85 -0.51
N GLN A 154 16.07 -7.21 0.06
CA GLN A 154 15.76 -7.12 1.47
C GLN A 154 15.34 -8.48 1.99
N VAL A 155 15.69 -8.78 3.24
CA VAL A 155 15.33 -10.05 3.89
C VAL A 155 14.12 -9.86 4.81
N TRP A 156 13.17 -10.78 4.73
CA TRP A 156 12.11 -11.00 5.70
C TRP A 156 12.43 -12.27 6.47
N GLU A 157 12.29 -12.24 7.78
CA GLU A 157 12.57 -13.38 8.66
C GLU A 157 11.27 -13.92 9.24
N LYS A 158 11.10 -15.25 9.22
CA LYS A 158 10.06 -15.96 9.96
C LYS A 158 10.65 -16.35 11.31
N ILE A 159 10.16 -15.73 12.38
CA ILE A 159 10.65 -15.94 13.74
C ILE A 159 9.65 -16.79 14.51
N LYS A 160 10.12 -17.86 15.14
CA LYS A 160 9.37 -18.67 16.10
C LYS A 160 9.84 -18.33 17.51
N TYR A 161 8.90 -18.24 18.45
CA TYR A 161 9.22 -18.09 19.86
C TYR A 161 9.22 -19.47 20.50
N VAL A 162 10.35 -19.87 21.05
CA VAL A 162 10.51 -21.14 21.77
C VAL A 162 10.73 -20.81 23.24
N TYR A 163 9.99 -21.47 24.12
CA TYR A 163 10.17 -21.30 25.55
C TYR A 163 11.35 -22.12 26.02
N ASP A 164 12.40 -21.43 26.49
CA ASP A 164 13.55 -22.05 27.11
C ASP A 164 13.22 -22.36 28.58
N LYS A 165 13.14 -23.65 28.92
CA LYS A 165 12.80 -24.10 30.28
C LYS A 165 13.91 -23.84 31.29
N GLU A 166 15.17 -23.77 30.86
CA GLU A 166 16.33 -23.56 31.73
C GLU A 166 16.47 -22.08 32.07
N GLU A 167 16.41 -21.21 31.07
CA GLU A 167 16.50 -19.75 31.27
C GLU A 167 15.18 -19.09 31.67
N LYS A 168 14.07 -19.85 31.66
CA LYS A 168 12.69 -19.37 31.91
C LYS A 168 12.34 -18.14 31.06
N LYS A 169 12.77 -18.13 29.79
CA LYS A 169 12.60 -17.01 28.86
C LYS A 169 12.14 -17.49 27.48
N LEU A 170 11.44 -16.61 26.78
CA LEU A 170 11.13 -16.83 25.37
C LEU A 170 12.35 -16.48 24.52
N LYS A 171 12.92 -17.47 23.83
CA LYS A 171 13.98 -17.29 22.83
C LYS A 171 13.36 -17.12 21.44
N ARG A 172 13.97 -16.24 20.64
CA ARG A 172 13.58 -15.98 19.24
C ARG A 172 14.48 -16.82 18.34
N GLU A 173 13.89 -17.67 17.54
CA GLU A 173 14.61 -18.49 16.55
C GLU A 173 14.12 -18.14 15.15
N THR A 174 15.05 -17.81 14.25
CA THR A 174 14.75 -17.63 12.83
C THR A 174 14.62 -18.99 12.17
N VAL A 175 13.39 -19.37 11.82
CA VAL A 175 13.08 -20.67 11.21
C VAL A 175 13.03 -20.61 9.69
N GLY A 176 13.08 -19.40 9.11
CA GLY A 176 13.20 -19.20 7.69
C GLY A 176 13.50 -17.75 7.31
N SER A 177 14.04 -17.54 6.10
CA SER A 177 14.19 -16.22 5.50
C SER A 177 13.75 -16.19 4.03
N PHE A 178 13.18 -15.05 3.64
CA PHE A 178 12.76 -14.76 2.27
C PHE A 178 13.48 -13.48 1.84
N SER A 179 14.24 -13.52 0.75
CA SER A 179 15.00 -12.38 0.23
C SER A 179 14.51 -11.98 -1.15
N GLN A 180 14.09 -10.72 -1.29
CA GLN A 180 13.57 -10.16 -2.54
C GLN A 180 13.71 -8.63 -2.55
N ILE A 181 13.67 -8.01 -3.72
CA ILE A 181 13.56 -6.55 -3.83
C ILE A 181 12.20 -6.11 -3.24
N PRO A 182 12.14 -5.12 -2.33
CA PRO A 182 10.93 -4.71 -1.60
C PRO A 182 9.96 -3.86 -2.43
N LEU A 183 9.73 -4.25 -3.68
CA LEU A 183 8.85 -3.57 -4.63
C LEU A 183 7.74 -4.50 -5.13
N LYS A 184 6.60 -3.91 -5.46
CA LYS A 184 5.55 -4.48 -6.31
C LYS A 184 5.14 -3.48 -7.38
N LEU A 185 4.46 -3.94 -8.43
CA LEU A 185 3.80 -3.04 -9.37
C LEU A 185 2.77 -2.18 -8.63
N GLY A 186 2.79 -0.88 -8.92
CA GLY A 186 2.12 0.15 -8.15
C GLY A 186 1.03 0.91 -8.88
N TRP A 187 0.69 0.54 -10.13
CA TRP A 187 -0.46 1.16 -10.83
C TRP A 187 -1.76 0.82 -10.14
N ALA A 188 -1.92 -0.40 -9.64
CA ALA A 188 -3.08 -0.81 -8.87
C ALA A 188 -2.70 -1.65 -7.65
N ILE A 189 -3.37 -1.39 -6.53
CA ILE A 189 -3.27 -2.19 -5.29
C ILE A 189 -4.66 -2.43 -4.70
N THR A 190 -4.79 -3.45 -3.87
CA THR A 190 -6.06 -3.67 -3.17
C THR A 190 -6.28 -2.69 -2.03
N ILE A 191 -7.53 -2.35 -1.76
CA ILE A 191 -7.93 -1.52 -0.62
C ILE A 191 -7.39 -2.13 0.69
N ASN A 192 -7.43 -3.45 0.84
CA ASN A 192 -6.87 -4.12 2.02
C ASN A 192 -5.36 -3.92 2.15
N ARG A 193 -4.59 -4.00 1.06
CA ARG A 193 -3.14 -3.73 1.09
C ARG A 193 -2.81 -2.26 1.35
N SER A 194 -3.71 -1.35 1.02
CA SER A 194 -3.53 0.08 1.32
C SER A 194 -3.71 0.41 2.81
N GLN A 195 -4.26 -0.51 3.62
CA GLN A 195 -4.51 -0.26 5.04
C GLN A 195 -3.21 0.05 5.79
N GLY A 196 -3.20 1.15 6.53
CA GLY A 196 -2.01 1.64 7.25
C GLY A 196 -0.99 2.37 6.37
N LEU A 197 -1.09 2.29 5.04
CA LEU A 197 -0.23 3.04 4.13
C LEU A 197 -0.67 4.50 4.03
N THR A 198 0.29 5.34 3.66
CA THR A 198 0.02 6.73 3.30
C THR A 198 0.38 6.91 1.83
N LEU A 199 -0.63 7.17 0.99
CA LEU A 199 -0.49 7.32 -0.45
C LEU A 199 -0.75 8.77 -0.83
N ASN A 200 0.01 9.29 -1.80
CA ASN A 200 -0.08 10.70 -2.19
C ASN A 200 -1.01 10.96 -3.39
N HIS A 201 -1.22 9.98 -4.27
CA HIS A 201 -2.11 10.11 -5.43
C HIS A 201 -2.87 8.82 -5.64
N ILE A 202 -4.16 8.79 -5.27
CA ILE A 202 -5.00 7.60 -5.40
C ILE A 202 -6.22 7.86 -6.28
N SER A 203 -6.69 6.82 -6.96
CA SER A 203 -7.97 6.82 -7.66
C SER A 203 -8.76 5.59 -7.29
N ILE A 204 -10.06 5.74 -7.10
CA ILE A 204 -10.98 4.67 -6.76
C ILE A 204 -12.07 4.68 -7.82
N ASP A 205 -12.28 3.55 -8.50
CA ASP A 205 -13.39 3.40 -9.42
C ASP A 205 -14.68 3.09 -8.64
N LEU A 206 -15.58 4.07 -8.57
CA LEU A 206 -16.88 3.98 -7.89
C LEU A 206 -18.01 3.45 -8.80
N SER A 207 -17.73 3.18 -10.09
CA SER A 207 -18.74 2.63 -11.01
C SER A 207 -19.15 1.20 -10.65
N ARG A 208 -18.34 0.53 -9.83
CA ARG A 208 -18.56 -0.84 -9.37
C ARG A 208 -19.06 -0.85 -7.92
N ARG A 209 -20.05 -1.70 -7.64
CA ARG A 209 -20.52 -1.94 -6.26
C ARG A 209 -19.34 -2.40 -5.39
N PHE A 210 -19.19 -1.77 -4.22
CA PHE A 210 -18.26 -2.24 -3.19
C PHE A 210 -18.78 -3.52 -2.53
N PHE A 211 -17.93 -4.53 -2.43
CA PHE A 211 -18.29 -5.84 -1.87
C PHE A 211 -18.55 -5.79 -0.36
N ALA A 212 -18.02 -4.81 0.38
CA ALA A 212 -18.25 -4.68 1.82
C ALA A 212 -18.58 -3.23 2.26
N ARG A 213 -19.50 -3.12 3.22
CA ARG A 213 -19.87 -1.84 3.86
C ARG A 213 -18.63 -1.20 4.49
N GLY A 214 -18.39 0.08 4.20
CA GLY A 214 -17.25 0.82 4.74
C GLY A 214 -15.95 0.74 3.91
N MET A 215 -15.87 -0.08 2.85
CA MET A 215 -14.68 -0.11 1.97
C MET A 215 -14.41 1.24 1.30
N LEU A 216 -15.47 1.98 0.94
CA LEU A 216 -15.35 3.32 0.38
C LEU A 216 -14.69 4.30 1.36
N TYR A 217 -15.12 4.28 2.63
CA TYR A 217 -14.50 5.05 3.70
C TYR A 217 -13.03 4.63 3.91
N VAL A 218 -12.76 3.32 3.94
CA VAL A 218 -11.40 2.78 4.09
C VAL A 218 -10.50 3.24 2.94
N ALA A 219 -11.01 3.32 1.71
CA ALA A 219 -10.24 3.74 0.55
C ALA A 219 -10.01 5.27 0.54
N LEU A 220 -11.05 6.08 0.79
CA LEU A 220 -10.95 7.54 0.80
C LEU A 220 -10.15 8.08 1.99
N SER A 221 -10.18 7.40 3.14
CA SER A 221 -9.32 7.73 4.29
C SER A 221 -7.82 7.47 4.05
N ARG A 222 -7.42 6.94 2.88
CA ARG A 222 -6.01 6.77 2.50
C ARG A 222 -5.38 8.01 1.90
N ALA A 223 -6.19 8.89 1.32
CA ALA A 223 -5.75 10.19 0.84
C ALA A 223 -5.39 11.10 2.01
N LYS A 224 -4.24 11.79 1.96
CA LYS A 224 -3.81 12.73 3.01
C LYS A 224 -4.64 14.01 2.99
N ARG A 225 -4.96 14.50 1.80
CA ARG A 225 -5.78 15.68 1.54
C ARG A 225 -6.82 15.29 0.50
N PHE A 226 -7.89 16.07 0.41
CA PHE A 226 -8.90 15.87 -0.61
C PHE A 226 -8.34 15.91 -2.07
N GLN A 227 -7.22 16.63 -2.26
CA GLN A 227 -6.53 16.77 -3.56
C GLN A 227 -5.56 15.61 -3.90
N ASP A 228 -5.33 14.69 -2.95
CA ASP A 228 -4.42 13.54 -3.06
C ASP A 228 -5.20 12.27 -3.43
#